data_AF-A0A352VKG6-F1
#
_entry.id   AF-A0A352VKG6-F1
#
_cell.length_a   1.000
_cell.length_b   1.000
_cell.length_c   1.000
_cell.angle_alpha   90.00
_cell.angle_beta   90.00
_cell.angle_gamma   90.00
#
_symmetry.space_group_name_H-M   'P 1'
#
loop_
_entity.id
_entity.type
_entity.pdbx_description
1 polymer ?
#
loop_
_entity_poly.entity_id
_entity_poly.type
_entity_poly.pdbx_seq_one_letter_code
_entity_poly.pdbx_strand_id
1 'polypeptide(L)'
;MGAPQGREGRREGREEGDFLTVERATLGGGCFWCVEAVYQRIEGITKVTSGYMGGTVPNPTYKQINTGRTGHAEVVKVEFDPA
;
A
#
# COMPACT_ATOMS: atom_id res chain seq x y z
N MET A 1 -47.50 15.64 -29.11
CA MET A 1 -47.45 17.10 -28.85
C MET A 1 -46.73 17.31 -27.52
N GLY A 2 -45.83 18.30 -27.41
CA GLY A 2 -45.34 18.80 -26.12
C GLY A 2 -44.34 17.93 -25.34
N ALA A 3 -43.05 18.24 -25.52
CA ALA A 3 -42.01 18.27 -24.48
C ALA A 3 -41.41 19.70 -24.48
N PRO A 4 -40.48 20.14 -23.60
CA PRO A 4 -39.90 19.54 -22.38
C PRO A 4 -40.73 19.97 -21.13
N GLN A 5 -40.30 20.13 -19.86
CA GLN A 5 -39.03 20.23 -19.09
C GLN A 5 -39.21 19.57 -17.70
N GLY A 6 -38.21 19.34 -16.84
CA GLY A 6 -36.76 19.55 -16.89
C GLY A 6 -36.18 19.97 -15.52
N ARG A 7 -35.15 19.28 -15.02
CA ARG A 7 -34.30 19.72 -13.89
C ARG A 7 -32.91 19.08 -13.98
N GLU A 8 -31.93 19.71 -13.33
CA GLU A 8 -30.53 19.72 -13.76
C GLU A 8 -29.55 19.37 -12.63
N GLY A 9 -28.38 18.84 -13.00
CA GLY A 9 -27.26 18.55 -12.11
C GLY A 9 -27.09 17.06 -11.76
N ARG A 10 -25.88 16.57 -11.51
CA ARG A 10 -24.61 17.31 -11.29
C ARG A 10 -23.39 16.40 -11.49
N ARG A 11 -22.45 16.80 -12.38
CA ARG A 11 -21.09 16.21 -12.62
C ARG A 11 -21.14 14.82 -13.28
N GLU A 12 -20.54 14.54 -14.45
CA GLU A 12 -19.30 15.00 -15.12
C GLU A 12 -18.00 14.70 -14.35
N GLY A 13 -16.98 14.20 -15.04
CA GLY A 13 -15.64 13.96 -14.47
C GLY A 13 -15.46 12.60 -13.79
N ARG A 14 -15.38 11.52 -14.59
CA ARG A 14 -14.36 10.49 -14.32
C ARG A 14 -13.27 10.74 -15.35
N GLU A 15 -12.24 11.47 -14.96
CA GLU A 15 -11.24 11.96 -15.91
C GLU A 15 -10.39 10.80 -16.46
N GLU A 16 -10.22 10.82 -17.78
CA GLU A 16 -9.58 9.74 -18.55
C GLU A 16 -8.13 10.15 -18.84
N GLY A 17 -7.28 10.14 -17.80
CA GLY A 17 -5.99 10.81 -17.92
C GLY A 17 -5.01 10.74 -16.77
N ASP A 18 -4.95 9.65 -15.99
CA ASP A 18 -3.68 9.30 -15.33
C ASP A 18 -3.38 7.80 -15.39
N PHE A 19 -2.12 7.48 -15.67
CA PHE A 19 -1.60 6.12 -15.70
C PHE A 19 -1.17 5.75 -14.28
N LEU A 20 -2.14 5.37 -13.42
CA LEU A 20 -1.98 4.91 -12.03
C LEU A 20 -0.54 4.52 -11.67
N THR A 21 0.25 5.51 -11.26
CA THR A 21 1.71 5.37 -11.12
C THR A 21 1.99 4.84 -9.72
N VAL A 22 1.75 3.54 -9.55
CA VAL A 22 1.85 2.86 -8.25
C VAL A 22 3.29 2.91 -7.75
N GLU A 23 3.56 3.87 -6.88
CA GLU A 23 4.81 4.05 -6.18
C GLU A 23 4.97 3.05 -5.03
N ARG A 24 6.20 2.91 -4.53
CA ARG A 24 6.56 1.86 -3.58
C ARG A 24 7.52 2.36 -2.51
N ALA A 25 7.11 2.21 -1.26
CA ALA A 25 7.94 2.47 -0.09
C ALA A 25 8.19 1.16 0.69
N THR A 26 9.39 1.02 1.26
CA THR A 26 9.70 -0.05 2.24
C THR A 26 10.00 0.61 3.58
N LEU A 27 9.28 0.21 4.62
CA LEU A 27 9.27 0.89 5.92
C LEU A 27 9.46 -0.13 7.05
N GLY A 28 10.44 0.12 7.93
CA GLY A 28 10.61 -0.60 9.19
C GLY A 28 10.07 0.23 10.36
N GLY A 29 9.24 -0.38 11.22
CA GLY A 29 8.48 0.37 12.25
C GLY A 29 8.17 -0.42 13.52
N GLY A 30 8.96 -1.45 13.84
CA GLY A 30 8.62 -2.43 14.86
C GLY A 30 7.88 -3.63 14.25
N CYS A 31 6.93 -4.23 14.98
CA CYS A 31 6.29 -5.46 14.52
C CYS A 31 5.45 -5.23 13.25
N PHE A 32 5.78 -5.97 12.19
CA PHE A 32 5.21 -5.78 10.86
C PHE A 32 3.69 -5.96 10.79
N TRP A 33 3.09 -6.82 11.61
CA TRP A 33 1.62 -6.98 11.69
C TRP A 33 0.92 -5.71 12.20
N CYS A 34 1.51 -5.01 13.17
CA CYS A 34 0.96 -3.77 13.70
C CYS A 34 1.08 -2.64 12.67
N VAL A 35 2.23 -2.57 11.98
CA VAL A 35 2.51 -1.57 10.94
C VAL A 35 1.62 -1.79 9.71
N GLU A 36 1.51 -3.03 9.24
CA GLU A 36 0.66 -3.43 8.11
C GLU A 36 -0.82 -3.11 8.37
N ALA A 37 -1.33 -3.44 9.56
CA ALA A 37 -2.71 -3.14 9.93
C ALA A 37 -3.02 -1.62 9.99
N VAL A 38 -2.02 -0.76 10.18
CA VAL A 38 -2.20 0.70 10.06
C VAL A 38 -2.24 1.11 8.58
N TYR A 39 -1.25 0.73 7.78
CA TYR A 39 -1.18 1.12 6.37
C TYR A 39 -2.33 0.56 5.52
N GLN A 40 -2.89 -0.62 5.84
CA GLN A 40 -4.08 -1.18 5.20
C GLN A 40 -5.37 -0.33 5.35
N ARG A 41 -5.34 0.75 6.15
CA ARG A 41 -6.51 1.62 6.44
C ARG A 41 -6.36 3.05 5.89
N ILE A 42 -5.28 3.34 5.16
CA ILE A 42 -5.00 4.68 4.63
C ILE A 42 -5.46 4.75 3.18
N GLU A 43 -6.19 5.81 2.82
CA GLU A 43 -6.65 6.08 1.46
C GLU A 43 -5.45 6.30 0.51
N GLY A 44 -5.61 5.95 -0.78
CA GLY A 44 -4.50 5.92 -1.74
C GLY A 44 -3.57 4.69 -1.62
N ILE A 45 -3.56 3.96 -0.50
CA ILE A 45 -2.78 2.72 -0.39
C ILE A 45 -3.53 1.56 -1.05
N THR A 46 -2.97 1.06 -2.15
CA THR A 46 -3.57 -0.04 -2.93
C THR A 46 -3.20 -1.42 -2.39
N LYS A 47 -2.03 -1.54 -1.74
CA LYS A 47 -1.52 -2.80 -1.19
C LYS A 47 -0.46 -2.58 -0.11
N VAL A 48 -0.44 -3.48 0.87
CA VAL A 48 0.66 -3.64 1.83
C VAL A 48 1.16 -5.09 1.76
N THR A 49 2.42 -5.31 2.11
CA THR A 49 3.00 -6.66 2.20
C THR A 49 4.07 -6.69 3.28
N SER A 50 3.79 -7.35 4.39
CA SER A 50 4.76 -7.68 5.45
C SER A 50 5.93 -8.55 4.93
N GLY A 51 7.15 -8.28 5.40
CA GLY A 51 8.36 -9.01 5.03
C GLY A 51 9.58 -8.70 5.90
N TYR A 52 10.76 -9.14 5.43
CA TYR A 52 12.02 -9.02 6.17
C TYR A 52 13.15 -8.59 5.23
N MET A 53 13.94 -7.58 5.62
CA MET A 53 15.01 -7.01 4.79
C MET A 53 16.21 -6.53 5.61
N GLY A 54 17.35 -6.30 4.93
CA GLY A 54 18.56 -5.69 5.50
C GLY A 54 19.57 -6.66 6.14
N GLY A 55 19.19 -7.92 6.35
CA GLY A 55 20.07 -8.93 6.95
C GLY A 55 20.99 -9.65 5.97
N THR A 56 21.91 -10.44 6.54
CA THR A 56 23.01 -11.10 5.82
C THR A 56 22.70 -12.53 5.39
N VAL A 57 21.67 -13.16 5.96
CA VAL A 57 21.26 -14.53 5.61
C VAL A 57 20.30 -14.48 4.42
N PRO A 58 20.64 -15.08 3.25
CA PRO A 58 19.73 -15.12 2.10
C PRO A 58 18.57 -16.09 2.33
N ASN A 59 17.38 -15.73 1.82
CA ASN A 59 16.15 -16.53 1.91
C ASN A 59 15.88 -17.15 3.31
N PRO A 60 15.90 -16.34 4.38
CA PRO A 60 15.82 -16.85 5.75
C PRO A 60 14.43 -17.39 6.07
N THR A 61 14.37 -18.51 6.79
CA THR A 61 13.11 -18.96 7.40
C THR A 61 12.76 -18.11 8.62
N TYR A 62 11.47 -17.93 8.89
CA TYR A 62 10.97 -17.24 10.10
C TYR A 62 11.66 -17.72 11.40
N LYS A 63 11.88 -19.04 11.53
CA LYS A 63 12.60 -19.63 12.67
C LYS A 63 14.05 -19.16 12.80
N GLN A 64 14.75 -18.89 11.69
CA GLN A 64 16.09 -18.29 11.72
C GLN A 64 16.03 -16.82 12.12
N ILE A 65 15.05 -16.06 11.60
CA ILE A 65 14.88 -14.63 11.91
C ILE A 65 14.65 -14.41 13.41
N ASN A 66 13.78 -15.22 14.03
CA ASN A 66 13.48 -15.16 15.47
C ASN A 66 14.66 -15.50 16.39
N THR A 67 15.84 -15.87 15.86
CA THR A 67 17.08 -15.94 16.65
C THR A 67 17.76 -14.57 16.83
N GLY A 68 17.33 -13.53 16.10
CA GLY A 68 18.01 -12.23 15.98
C GLY A 68 19.31 -12.25 15.16
N ARG A 69 19.88 -13.44 14.90
CA ARG A 69 21.23 -13.59 14.31
C ARG A 69 21.33 -13.38 12.80
N THR A 70 20.20 -13.15 12.12
CA THR A 70 20.17 -12.97 10.66
C THR A 70 20.42 -11.53 10.22
N GLY A 71 20.28 -10.56 11.13
CA GLY A 71 20.39 -9.13 10.85
C GLY A 71 19.20 -8.51 10.10
N HIS A 72 18.16 -9.28 9.76
CA HIS A 72 16.97 -8.73 9.09
C HIS A 72 16.08 -7.96 10.06
N ALA A 73 15.59 -6.81 9.61
CA ALA A 73 14.51 -6.08 10.25
C ALA A 73 13.14 -6.54 9.71
N GLU A 74 12.12 -6.51 10.57
CA GLU A 74 10.72 -6.55 10.14
C GLU A 74 10.39 -5.26 9.38
N VAL A 75 9.80 -5.41 8.19
CA VAL A 75 9.42 -4.30 7.31
C VAL A 75 8.06 -4.56 6.67
N VAL A 76 7.40 -3.49 6.23
CA VAL A 76 6.31 -3.57 5.26
C VAL A 76 6.76 -2.94 3.94
N LYS A 77 6.34 -3.52 2.82
CA LYS A 77 6.34 -2.86 1.52
C LYS A 77 4.93 -2.31 1.26
N VAL A 78 4.82 -1.02 1.03
CA VAL A 78 3.59 -0.31 0.65
C VAL A 78 3.61 -0.07 -0.85
N GLU A 79 2.48 -0.29 -1.53
CA GLU A 79 2.26 0.09 -2.93
C GLU A 79 1.05 1.07 -2.97
N PHE A 80 1.27 2.31 -3.42
CA PHE A 80 0.34 3.43 -3.20
C PHE A 80 0.24 4.37 -4.41
N ASP A 81 -0.83 5.16 -4.44
CA ASP A 81 -1.08 6.26 -5.39
C ASP A 81 -0.45 7.57 -4.85
N PRO A 82 0.45 8.24 -5.58
CA PRO A 82 1.17 9.42 -5.10
C PRO A 82 0.45 10.78 -5.35
N ALA A 83 -0.72 10.78 -6.00
CA ALA A 83 -1.42 11.98 -6.48
C ALA A 83 -2.56 12.47 -5.56
#